data_AF-D7IJX3-F1
#
_entry.id   AF-D7IJX3-F1
#
_cell.length_a   1.000
_cell.length_b   1.000
_cell.length_c   1.000
_cell.angle_alpha   90.00
_cell.angle_beta   90.00
_cell.angle_gamma   90.00
#
_symmetry.space_group_name_H-M   'P 1'
#
loop_
_entity.id
_entity.type
_entity.pdbx_description
1 polymer ?
#
loop_
_entity_poly.entity_id
_entity_poly.type
_entity_poly.pdbx_seq_one_letter_code
_entity_poly.pdbx_strand_id
1 'polypeptide(L)'
;MCCSALFLFSCENEIESEIQSSAEELVTSAETKALSVDSLEPLKMTDELKALKERMDELKKTKTRAASSNYDQYFSENMWAIRELPFTLKINNNRGYLSGEGSRGGGKIVYTDLPRGQQPGPSQKFYVKIPSSIVGIPYLIYSKATDTPLAVGHYTSNPNQKVVLIMTTNSPNEPSASWDIIPASNNPGGYVIQSESYIGQGSDGWWDVFNYVVEVQGSNVGYSQYSQKAEQEFTITPDAPFTLKKLEFINPYSATVVQRENISIQQATTNVSFQEKRDNLKFIKEMKDNSYFEEEKGIAFQVPASDLEFALPTVTLGEIDLVPNNKVPVDTKYEPGIRRTVLRTLYKEIPVAVKPRTKLTLTYYFKAYDVSVDYVATIEYFNEKDKEIREAKLPGRWSGRIYVDEIAEPDYEEVNLDTQRSAKGKANIKNVTQSSPLTF
;
A
#
# COMPACT_ATOMS: atom_id res chain seq x y z
N MET A 1 -40.53 -99.68 -8.61
CA MET A 1 -39.64 -100.74 -9.14
C MET A 1 -38.58 -100.08 -10.01
N CYS A 2 -37.31 -100.33 -9.66
CA CYS A 2 -36.07 -100.35 -10.47
C CYS A 2 -36.20 -100.06 -11.98
N CYS A 3 -35.25 -99.46 -12.70
CA CYS A 3 -33.90 -98.95 -12.45
C CYS A 3 -33.41 -98.33 -13.77
N SER A 4 -32.38 -97.49 -13.68
CA SER A 4 -31.29 -97.32 -14.67
C SER A 4 -31.57 -96.59 -15.99
N ALA A 5 -31.00 -95.38 -16.06
CA ALA A 5 -30.56 -94.74 -17.29
C ALA A 5 -29.11 -95.16 -17.59
N LEU A 6 -28.77 -95.40 -18.86
CA LEU A 6 -27.44 -95.15 -19.44
C LEU A 6 -27.45 -95.29 -21.00
N PHE A 7 -27.18 -94.16 -21.66
CA PHE A 7 -26.38 -93.90 -22.88
C PHE A 7 -26.54 -94.69 -24.19
N LEU A 8 -26.64 -93.96 -25.32
CA LEU A 8 -25.85 -94.05 -26.57
C LEU A 8 -26.06 -92.73 -27.35
N PHE A 9 -25.12 -91.77 -27.39
CA PHE A 9 -24.00 -91.55 -28.32
C PHE A 9 -24.32 -91.40 -29.82
N SER A 10 -24.06 -90.19 -30.34
CA SER A 10 -23.33 -89.94 -31.60
C SER A 10 -22.74 -88.53 -31.53
N CYS A 11 -21.41 -88.46 -31.59
CA CYS A 11 -20.60 -87.25 -31.74
C CYS A 11 -20.21 -87.08 -33.22
N GLU A 12 -19.99 -85.82 -33.63
CA GLU A 12 -18.88 -85.27 -34.43
C GLU A 12 -19.38 -83.93 -35.03
N ASN A 13 -18.66 -82.80 -35.00
CA ASN A 13 -17.36 -82.47 -34.44
C ASN A 13 -17.20 -80.94 -34.37
N GLU A 14 -16.44 -80.50 -33.35
CA GLU A 14 -15.38 -79.47 -33.39
C GLU A 14 -15.67 -78.07 -33.97
N ILE A 15 -15.71 -77.07 -33.08
CA ILE A 15 -14.67 -76.02 -32.86
C ILE A 15 -15.32 -74.95 -31.96
N GLU A 16 -15.28 -75.17 -30.64
CA GLU A 16 -15.63 -74.15 -29.64
C GLU A 16 -14.80 -74.41 -28.38
N SER A 17 -13.49 -74.18 -28.45
CA SER A 17 -12.66 -74.13 -27.24
C SER A 17 -11.44 -73.19 -27.32
N GLU A 18 -11.33 -72.32 -28.33
CA GLU A 18 -10.20 -71.38 -28.44
C GLU A 18 -10.56 -69.90 -28.27
N ILE A 19 -11.83 -69.54 -28.03
CA ILE A 19 -12.23 -68.12 -27.88
C ILE A 19 -12.39 -67.69 -26.40
N GLN A 20 -12.38 -68.63 -25.46
CA GLN A 20 -12.61 -68.30 -24.04
C GLN A 20 -11.34 -68.16 -23.19
N SER A 21 -10.15 -68.57 -23.65
CA SER A 21 -8.91 -68.37 -22.88
C SER A 21 -8.16 -67.07 -23.22
N SER A 22 -8.50 -66.38 -24.32
CA SER A 22 -7.86 -65.11 -24.70
C SER A 22 -8.54 -63.87 -24.12
N ALA A 23 -9.73 -64.01 -23.52
CA ALA A 23 -10.46 -62.88 -22.92
C ALA A 23 -10.15 -62.67 -21.43
N GLU A 24 -9.66 -63.70 -20.71
CA GLU A 24 -9.25 -63.56 -19.30
C GLU A 24 -7.76 -63.16 -19.15
N GLU A 25 -6.93 -63.31 -20.19
CA GLU A 25 -5.52 -62.89 -20.15
C GLU A 25 -5.27 -61.49 -20.76
N LEU A 26 -6.25 -60.93 -21.49
CA LEU A 26 -6.23 -59.57 -22.03
C LEU A 26 -6.89 -58.51 -21.12
N VAL A 27 -7.49 -58.92 -19.99
CA VAL A 27 -8.05 -58.00 -18.98
C VAL A 27 -7.08 -57.77 -17.80
N THR A 28 -5.93 -58.44 -17.77
CA THR A 28 -4.90 -58.29 -16.72
C THR A 28 -3.60 -57.61 -17.17
N SER A 29 -3.56 -56.99 -18.36
CA SER A 29 -2.36 -56.27 -18.83
C SER A 29 -2.60 -54.91 -19.48
N ALA A 30 -3.81 -54.37 -19.38
CA ALA A 30 -4.05 -52.95 -19.62
C ALA A 30 -4.11 -52.18 -18.28
N GLU A 31 -3.10 -52.35 -17.43
CA GLU A 31 -2.62 -51.21 -16.67
C GLU A 31 -2.13 -50.20 -17.70
N THR A 32 -3.01 -49.27 -18.11
CA THR A 32 -2.52 -47.93 -18.38
C THR A 32 -1.65 -47.58 -17.18
N LYS A 33 -0.33 -47.67 -17.34
CA LYS A 33 0.63 -46.91 -16.55
C LYS A 33 0.22 -45.46 -16.74
N ALA A 34 -0.78 -45.02 -15.98
CA ALA A 34 -0.86 -43.66 -15.55
C ALA A 34 0.54 -43.40 -14.99
N LEU A 35 1.28 -42.50 -15.65
CA LEU A 35 2.47 -41.90 -15.06
C LEU A 35 2.10 -41.66 -13.60
N SER A 36 2.82 -42.29 -12.66
CA SER A 36 2.61 -42.05 -11.25
C SER A 36 2.83 -40.56 -11.06
N VAL A 37 1.74 -39.79 -10.99
CA VAL A 37 1.82 -38.36 -10.74
C VAL A 37 2.40 -38.27 -9.35
N ASP A 38 3.64 -37.80 -9.28
CA ASP A 38 4.38 -37.68 -8.04
C ASP A 38 3.52 -36.92 -7.02
N SER A 39 3.19 -37.58 -5.92
CA SER A 39 2.34 -37.00 -4.88
C SER A 39 3.06 -35.91 -4.11
N LEU A 40 2.30 -34.95 -3.60
CA LEU A 40 2.82 -33.88 -2.75
C LEU A 40 2.39 -34.10 -1.30
N GLU A 41 3.32 -33.96 -0.37
CA GLU A 41 3.05 -34.07 1.07
C GLU A 41 3.53 -32.82 1.83
N PRO A 42 2.81 -32.41 2.91
CA PRO A 42 3.27 -31.35 3.80
C PRO A 42 4.61 -31.70 4.46
N LEU A 43 5.41 -30.67 4.76
CA LEU A 43 6.64 -30.82 5.52
C LEU A 43 6.31 -31.23 6.96
N LYS A 44 6.76 -32.42 7.36
CA LYS A 44 6.64 -32.88 8.74
C LYS A 44 7.75 -32.28 9.60
N MET A 45 7.41 -31.94 10.84
CA MET A 45 8.39 -31.47 11.82
C MET A 45 9.26 -32.65 12.27
N THR A 46 10.53 -32.63 11.88
CA THR A 46 11.57 -33.57 12.33
C THR A 46 12.27 -33.02 13.58
N ASP A 47 12.97 -33.88 14.33
CA ASP A 47 13.77 -33.45 15.49
C ASP A 47 14.84 -32.39 15.11
N GLU A 48 15.43 -32.50 13.92
CA GLU A 48 16.40 -31.52 13.41
C GLU A 48 15.78 -30.14 13.20
N LEU A 49 14.67 -30.05 12.46
CA LEU A 49 13.90 -28.81 12.27
C LEU A 49 13.43 -28.22 13.60
N LYS A 50 13.05 -29.05 14.57
CA LYS A 50 12.67 -28.59 15.91
C LYS A 50 13.86 -27.97 16.64
N ALA A 51 15.03 -28.61 16.60
CA ALA A 51 16.25 -28.05 17.17
C ALA A 51 16.66 -26.73 16.49
N LEU A 52 16.52 -26.63 15.17
CA LEU A 52 16.76 -25.39 14.42
C LEU A 52 15.75 -24.29 14.78
N LYS A 53 14.49 -24.64 15.03
CA LYS A 53 13.46 -23.69 15.47
C LYS A 53 13.76 -23.14 16.86
N GLU A 54 14.12 -24.00 17.80
CA GLU A 54 14.51 -23.60 19.16
C GLU A 54 15.73 -22.64 19.12
N ARG A 55 16.73 -22.94 18.28
CA ARG A 55 17.87 -22.05 18.01
C ARG A 55 17.44 -20.67 17.51
N MET A 56 16.56 -20.65 16.51
CA MET A 56 16.08 -19.40 15.92
C MET A 56 15.32 -18.57 16.96
N ASP A 57 14.49 -19.18 17.79
CA ASP A 57 13.75 -18.48 18.85
C ASP A 57 14.69 -17.88 19.91
N GLU A 58 15.79 -18.55 20.25
CA GLU A 58 16.84 -17.99 21.13
C GLU A 58 17.55 -16.79 20.50
N LEU A 59 17.87 -16.86 19.21
CA LEU A 59 18.46 -15.76 18.46
C LEU A 59 17.50 -14.55 18.37
N LYS A 60 16.20 -14.79 18.11
CA LYS A 60 15.17 -13.76 18.08
C LYS A 60 15.07 -13.03 19.43
N LYS A 61 15.03 -13.77 20.56
CA LYS A 61 15.02 -13.19 21.93
C LYS A 61 16.22 -12.26 22.18
N THR A 62 17.39 -12.64 21.68
CA THR A 62 18.63 -11.86 21.84
C THR A 62 18.60 -10.58 21.00
N LYS A 63 18.04 -10.62 19.78
CA LYS A 63 17.88 -9.46 18.89
C LYS A 63 16.85 -8.45 19.36
N THR A 64 15.75 -8.86 20.01
CA THR A 64 14.73 -7.92 20.54
C THR A 64 15.24 -6.91 21.57
N ARG A 65 16.45 -7.10 22.13
CA ARG A 65 17.10 -6.13 23.03
C ARG A 65 17.84 -4.99 22.30
N ALA A 66 17.99 -5.07 20.98
CA ALA A 66 18.65 -4.07 20.14
C ALA A 66 17.70 -3.67 18.98
N ALA A 67 16.97 -2.57 19.17
CA ALA A 67 16.28 -1.75 18.17
C ALA A 67 15.61 -2.45 16.96
N SER A 68 14.27 -2.56 17.02
CA SER A 68 13.41 -2.71 15.84
C SER A 68 13.31 -1.36 15.13
N SER A 69 14.08 -1.17 14.05
CA SER A 69 13.99 0.01 13.18
C SER A 69 13.89 -0.44 11.73
N ASN A 70 12.71 -0.22 11.12
CA ASN A 70 12.36 -0.22 9.67
C ASN A 70 11.02 -0.88 9.33
N TYR A 71 10.10 -1.07 10.28
CA TYR A 71 8.74 -1.49 9.93
C TYR A 71 7.95 -0.30 9.36
N ASP A 72 7.24 -0.54 8.25
CA ASP A 72 6.03 0.23 7.92
C ASP A 72 5.14 0.20 9.16
N GLN A 73 5.03 1.36 9.82
CA GLN A 73 4.41 1.49 11.14
C GLN A 73 2.96 1.02 11.17
N TYR A 74 2.29 0.99 10.00
CA TYR A 74 0.90 0.58 9.87
C TYR A 74 0.74 -0.80 9.22
N PHE A 75 1.83 -1.51 8.92
CA PHE A 75 1.77 -2.79 8.22
C PHE A 75 0.87 -3.81 8.93
N SER A 76 1.02 -3.97 10.24
CA SER A 76 0.20 -4.92 11.01
C SER A 76 -1.29 -4.54 11.02
N GLU A 77 -1.60 -3.25 11.14
CA GLU A 77 -2.97 -2.74 11.07
C GLU A 77 -3.57 -2.96 9.67
N ASN A 78 -2.79 -2.68 8.62
CA ASN A 78 -3.21 -2.83 7.23
C ASN A 78 -3.40 -4.31 6.86
N MET A 79 -2.54 -5.21 7.33
CA MET A 79 -2.71 -6.67 7.19
C MET A 79 -3.98 -7.15 7.91
N TRP A 80 -4.28 -6.60 9.09
CA TRP A 80 -5.53 -6.89 9.79
C TRP A 80 -6.77 -6.39 9.04
N ALA A 81 -6.68 -5.23 8.37
CA ALA A 81 -7.77 -4.68 7.56
C ALA A 81 -8.13 -5.60 6.37
N ILE A 82 -7.12 -6.22 5.74
CA ILE A 82 -7.31 -7.09 4.57
C ILE A 82 -7.51 -8.56 4.92
N ARG A 83 -7.59 -8.93 6.20
CA ARG A 83 -7.78 -10.33 6.62
C ARG A 83 -9.02 -10.94 5.95
N GLU A 84 -8.91 -12.16 5.46
CA GLU A 84 -9.98 -12.87 4.73
C GLU A 84 -10.48 -12.17 3.45
N LEU A 85 -9.87 -11.05 3.03
CA LEU A 85 -10.15 -10.45 1.72
C LEU A 85 -9.23 -11.07 0.67
N PRO A 86 -9.74 -11.36 -0.53
CA PRO A 86 -8.90 -11.79 -1.63
C PRO A 86 -7.87 -10.71 -1.99
N PHE A 87 -6.64 -11.12 -2.22
CA PHE A 87 -5.56 -10.31 -2.76
C PHE A 87 -4.70 -11.13 -3.72
N THR A 88 -3.91 -10.43 -4.52
CA THR A 88 -2.91 -11.06 -5.41
C THR A 88 -1.50 -10.87 -4.87
N LEU A 89 -0.63 -11.82 -5.19
CA LEU A 89 0.81 -11.78 -4.92
C LEU A 89 1.53 -11.67 -6.26
N LYS A 90 1.89 -10.44 -6.61
CA LYS A 90 2.56 -10.13 -7.86
C LYS A 90 4.06 -9.99 -7.63
N ILE A 91 4.88 -10.64 -8.43
CA ILE A 91 6.34 -10.48 -8.33
C ILE A 91 6.73 -9.02 -8.63
N ASN A 92 7.65 -8.46 -7.85
CA ASN A 92 8.09 -7.09 -8.07
C ASN A 92 8.87 -6.96 -9.38
N ASN A 93 8.69 -5.81 -10.07
CA ASN A 93 9.33 -5.49 -11.36
C ASN A 93 9.03 -6.47 -12.51
N ASN A 94 8.03 -7.35 -12.37
CA ASN A 94 7.63 -8.27 -13.43
C ASN A 94 6.09 -8.40 -13.45
N ARG A 95 5.53 -9.08 -14.47
CA ARG A 95 4.08 -9.09 -14.74
C ARG A 95 3.33 -10.26 -14.11
N GLY A 96 4.02 -11.33 -13.75
CA GLY A 96 3.35 -12.54 -13.31
C GLY A 96 2.92 -12.53 -11.84
N TYR A 97 2.09 -13.50 -11.53
CA TYR A 97 1.48 -13.72 -10.24
C TYR A 97 1.85 -15.09 -9.73
N LEU A 98 1.94 -15.22 -8.41
CA LEU A 98 1.81 -16.53 -7.79
C LEU A 98 0.43 -17.09 -8.12
N SER A 99 0.39 -18.34 -8.57
CA SER A 99 -0.83 -18.99 -9.05
C SER A 99 -0.90 -20.39 -8.51
N GLY A 100 -2.09 -20.84 -8.12
CA GLY A 100 -2.32 -22.24 -7.82
C GLY A 100 -2.42 -23.09 -9.08
N GLU A 101 -1.61 -24.16 -9.11
CA GLU A 101 -1.66 -25.22 -10.10
C GLU A 101 -2.05 -26.53 -9.40
N GLY A 102 -3.12 -27.16 -9.89
CA GLY A 102 -3.65 -28.40 -9.32
C GLY A 102 -5.13 -28.60 -9.63
N SER A 103 -5.64 -29.80 -9.32
CA SER A 103 -7.07 -30.14 -9.44
C SER A 103 -7.76 -30.04 -8.08
N ARG A 104 -9.11 -30.05 -8.06
CA ARG A 104 -9.92 -29.83 -6.86
C ARG A 104 -9.46 -30.73 -5.71
N GLY A 105 -8.81 -30.13 -4.72
CA GLY A 105 -8.36 -30.81 -3.51
C GLY A 105 -6.85 -31.01 -3.38
N GLY A 106 -6.00 -30.25 -4.07
CA GLY A 106 -4.55 -30.22 -3.79
C GLY A 106 -3.70 -29.72 -4.96
N GLY A 107 -2.49 -29.25 -4.69
CA GLY A 107 -1.59 -28.77 -5.74
C GLY A 107 -0.38 -28.03 -5.21
N LYS A 108 0.22 -27.19 -6.06
CA LYS A 108 1.33 -26.33 -5.68
C LYS A 108 1.13 -24.92 -6.22
N ILE A 109 1.92 -23.98 -5.71
CA ILE A 109 2.03 -22.66 -6.31
C ILE A 109 3.07 -22.69 -7.43
N VAL A 110 2.74 -22.00 -8.51
CA VAL A 110 3.59 -21.75 -9.68
C VAL A 110 3.62 -20.26 -10.00
N TYR A 111 4.54 -19.88 -10.87
CA TYR A 111 4.60 -18.56 -11.44
C TYR A 111 3.82 -18.53 -12.76
N THR A 112 2.91 -17.58 -12.92
CA THR A 112 2.13 -17.42 -14.16
C THR A 112 2.13 -15.98 -14.60
N ASP A 113 2.59 -15.73 -15.83
CA ASP A 113 2.42 -14.45 -16.51
C ASP A 113 1.06 -14.42 -17.21
N LEU A 114 0.23 -13.43 -16.88
CA LEU A 114 -1.09 -13.29 -17.47
C LEU A 114 -1.02 -12.46 -18.77
N PRO A 115 -1.76 -12.84 -19.82
CA PRO A 115 -1.95 -12.02 -21.00
C PRO A 115 -2.34 -10.58 -20.65
N ARG A 116 -1.87 -9.60 -21.44
CA ARG A 116 -2.19 -8.19 -21.22
C ARG A 116 -3.70 -7.97 -21.18
N GLY A 117 -4.17 -7.28 -20.13
CA GLY A 117 -5.57 -6.95 -19.94
C GLY A 117 -6.40 -8.06 -19.27
N GLN A 118 -5.84 -9.26 -19.08
CA GLN A 118 -6.51 -10.31 -18.32
C GLN A 118 -6.41 -10.02 -16.82
N GLN A 119 -7.55 -10.07 -16.14
CA GLN A 119 -7.62 -9.91 -14.69
C GLN A 119 -7.28 -11.23 -13.99
N PRO A 120 -6.58 -11.19 -12.84
CA PRO A 120 -6.32 -12.35 -12.00
C PRO A 120 -7.61 -13.11 -11.64
N GLY A 121 -7.62 -14.42 -11.89
CA GLY A 121 -8.72 -15.31 -11.50
C GLY A 121 -8.55 -15.86 -10.08
N PRO A 122 -9.45 -16.72 -9.61
CA PRO A 122 -9.35 -17.34 -8.28
C PRO A 122 -8.02 -18.09 -8.02
N SER A 123 -7.39 -18.64 -9.06
CA SER A 123 -6.09 -19.33 -8.92
C SER A 123 -4.93 -18.37 -8.66
N GLN A 124 -5.02 -17.10 -9.04
CA GLN A 124 -4.02 -16.05 -8.75
C GLN A 124 -4.29 -15.32 -7.44
N LYS A 125 -5.34 -15.71 -6.71
CA LYS A 125 -5.84 -15.01 -5.54
C LYS A 125 -5.63 -15.81 -4.27
N PHE A 126 -5.32 -15.09 -3.22
CA PHE A 126 -5.06 -15.60 -1.89
C PHE A 126 -5.80 -14.76 -0.87
N TYR A 127 -5.90 -15.23 0.36
CA TYR A 127 -6.31 -14.41 1.49
C TYR A 127 -5.55 -14.86 2.73
N VAL A 128 -5.44 -13.98 3.73
CA VAL A 128 -4.80 -14.33 5.01
C VAL A 128 -5.84 -14.55 6.08
N LYS A 129 -5.62 -15.53 6.94
CA LYS A 129 -6.22 -15.58 8.27
C LYS A 129 -5.16 -15.27 9.30
N ILE A 130 -5.54 -14.47 10.30
CA ILE A 130 -4.67 -14.08 11.41
C ILE A 130 -5.20 -14.84 12.62
N PRO A 131 -4.55 -15.95 13.05
CA PRO A 131 -4.99 -16.69 14.21
C PRO A 131 -4.76 -15.87 15.49
N SER A 132 -5.37 -16.32 16.61
CA SER A 132 -5.07 -15.72 17.91
C SER A 132 -3.57 -15.77 18.19
N SER A 133 -3.02 -14.69 18.75
CA SER A 133 -1.59 -14.55 19.08
C SER A 133 -1.03 -15.67 19.98
N ILE A 134 -1.91 -16.38 20.70
CA ILE A 134 -1.56 -17.55 21.53
C ILE A 134 -0.98 -18.70 20.69
N VAL A 135 -1.37 -18.81 19.41
CA VAL A 135 -0.98 -19.91 18.53
C VAL A 135 0.44 -19.76 17.98
N GLY A 136 1.05 -18.57 18.10
CA GLY A 136 2.43 -18.32 17.64
C GLY A 136 2.63 -18.37 16.13
N ILE A 137 1.53 -18.37 15.35
CA ILE A 137 1.53 -18.31 13.88
C ILE A 137 1.20 -16.86 13.48
N PRO A 138 2.07 -16.14 12.76
CA PRO A 138 1.77 -14.77 12.34
C PRO A 138 0.65 -14.72 11.31
N TYR A 139 0.77 -15.50 10.23
CA TYR A 139 -0.21 -15.56 9.14
C TYR A 139 -0.44 -16.97 8.64
N LEU A 140 -1.70 -17.32 8.37
CA LEU A 140 -2.08 -18.44 7.51
C LEU A 140 -2.46 -17.88 6.14
N ILE A 141 -1.74 -18.24 5.09
CA ILE A 141 -2.08 -17.84 3.71
C ILE A 141 -2.94 -18.95 3.11
N TYR A 142 -4.05 -18.59 2.48
CA TYR A 142 -4.99 -19.52 1.84
C TYR A 142 -5.05 -19.28 0.34
N SER A 143 -5.17 -20.36 -0.44
CA SER A 143 -5.57 -20.26 -1.84
C SER A 143 -7.05 -19.92 -1.94
N LYS A 144 -7.42 -18.91 -2.72
CA LYS A 144 -8.83 -18.56 -2.94
C LYS A 144 -9.57 -19.58 -3.81
N ALA A 145 -8.85 -20.30 -4.67
CA ALA A 145 -9.44 -21.29 -5.58
C ALA A 145 -9.93 -22.55 -4.84
N THR A 146 -9.22 -22.97 -3.80
CA THR A 146 -9.53 -24.19 -3.03
C THR A 146 -10.02 -23.92 -1.62
N ASP A 147 -9.89 -22.69 -1.11
CA ASP A 147 -10.16 -22.31 0.28
C ASP A 147 -9.40 -23.17 1.31
N THR A 148 -8.18 -23.60 0.93
CA THR A 148 -7.26 -24.38 1.76
C THR A 148 -5.95 -23.62 2.00
N PRO A 149 -5.29 -23.85 3.15
CA PRO A 149 -4.05 -23.16 3.49
C PRO A 149 -2.89 -23.57 2.58
N LEU A 150 -1.94 -22.66 2.45
CA LEU A 150 -0.63 -22.92 1.86
C LEU A 150 0.31 -23.44 2.94
N ALA A 151 1.13 -24.42 2.58
CA ALA A 151 2.12 -25.02 3.46
C ALA A 151 3.44 -25.22 2.74
N VAL A 152 4.51 -25.43 3.50
CA VAL A 152 5.73 -26.01 2.94
C VAL A 152 5.45 -27.48 2.65
N GLY A 153 5.68 -27.91 1.41
CA GLY A 153 5.55 -29.32 1.02
C GLY A 153 6.74 -29.80 0.21
N HIS A 154 6.67 -31.05 -0.21
CA HIS A 154 7.68 -31.68 -1.06
C HIS A 154 7.05 -32.77 -1.91
N TYR A 155 7.77 -33.15 -2.96
CA TYR A 155 7.45 -34.30 -3.78
C TYR A 155 7.81 -35.60 -3.05
N THR A 156 6.91 -36.59 -3.08
CA THR A 156 7.17 -37.91 -2.50
C THR A 156 8.34 -38.62 -3.15
N SER A 157 8.55 -38.43 -4.46
CA SER A 157 9.70 -38.99 -5.20
C SER A 157 11.02 -38.29 -4.89
N ASN A 158 10.97 -37.02 -4.48
CA ASN A 158 12.14 -36.21 -4.14
C ASN A 158 11.84 -35.26 -2.96
N PRO A 159 11.94 -35.75 -1.71
CA PRO A 159 11.66 -34.94 -0.53
C PRO A 159 12.56 -33.72 -0.36
N ASN A 160 13.72 -33.68 -1.03
CA ASN A 160 14.62 -32.53 -0.97
C ASN A 160 14.13 -31.35 -1.81
N GLN A 161 13.27 -31.60 -2.80
CA GLN A 161 12.68 -30.55 -3.61
C GLN A 161 11.42 -30.01 -2.91
N LYS A 162 11.60 -28.88 -2.20
CA LYS A 162 10.50 -28.20 -1.52
C LYS A 162 9.67 -27.36 -2.49
N VAL A 163 8.37 -27.29 -2.23
CA VAL A 163 7.39 -26.48 -2.98
C VAL A 163 6.46 -25.74 -2.02
N VAL A 164 5.82 -24.68 -2.50
CA VAL A 164 4.68 -24.08 -1.79
C VAL A 164 3.45 -24.93 -2.13
N LEU A 165 3.05 -25.77 -1.19
CA LEU A 165 1.95 -26.73 -1.30
C LEU A 165 0.62 -26.03 -1.07
N ILE A 166 -0.37 -26.33 -1.91
CA ILE A 166 -1.78 -26.05 -1.62
C ILE A 166 -2.34 -27.29 -0.94
N MET A 167 -2.72 -27.16 0.33
CA MET A 167 -3.23 -28.30 1.09
C MET A 167 -4.54 -28.84 0.49
N THR A 168 -4.77 -30.14 0.69
CA THR A 168 -5.96 -30.83 0.21
C THR A 168 -7.18 -30.60 1.11
N THR A 169 -6.92 -30.25 2.37
CA THR A 169 -7.93 -30.01 3.41
C THR A 169 -7.64 -28.70 4.12
N ASN A 170 -8.68 -28.11 4.73
CA ASN A 170 -8.52 -26.95 5.60
C ASN A 170 -7.97 -27.39 6.96
N SER A 171 -6.65 -27.50 7.05
CA SER A 171 -5.92 -27.91 8.26
C SER A 171 -5.07 -26.75 8.79
N PRO A 172 -5.66 -25.74 9.46
CA PRO A 172 -4.97 -24.52 9.89
C PRO A 172 -3.90 -24.76 10.97
N ASN A 173 -3.93 -25.91 11.63
CA ASN A 173 -2.94 -26.30 12.65
C ASN A 173 -1.76 -27.08 12.07
N GLU A 174 -1.71 -27.26 10.74
CA GLU A 174 -0.58 -27.89 10.07
C GLU A 174 0.69 -27.09 10.36
N PRO A 175 1.72 -27.67 11.02
CA PRO A 175 2.91 -26.93 11.42
C PRO A 175 3.65 -26.26 10.25
N SER A 176 3.52 -26.84 9.06
CA SER A 176 4.12 -26.32 7.83
C SER A 176 3.33 -25.19 7.15
N ALA A 177 2.16 -24.83 7.68
CA ALA A 177 1.29 -23.77 7.15
C ALA A 177 1.47 -22.41 7.86
N SER A 178 2.62 -22.17 8.50
CA SER A 178 2.91 -20.94 9.24
C SER A 178 3.82 -20.00 8.46
N TRP A 179 3.36 -18.77 8.25
CA TRP A 179 4.04 -17.77 7.44
C TRP A 179 4.26 -16.48 8.22
N ASP A 180 5.40 -15.85 7.98
CA ASP A 180 5.63 -14.44 8.26
C ASP A 180 5.64 -13.67 6.93
N ILE A 181 5.16 -12.43 6.96
CA ILE A 181 5.17 -11.52 5.82
C ILE A 181 5.95 -10.30 6.25
N ILE A 182 7.15 -10.15 5.71
CA ILE A 182 8.10 -9.12 6.13
C ILE A 182 8.30 -8.09 5.01
N PRO A 183 8.42 -6.79 5.31
CA PRO A 183 8.79 -5.79 4.31
C PRO A 183 10.15 -6.11 3.68
N ALA A 184 10.24 -5.94 2.36
CA ALA A 184 11.49 -6.06 1.63
C ALA A 184 12.47 -4.94 2.03
N SER A 185 13.74 -5.28 2.26
CA SER A 185 14.68 -4.34 2.87
C SER A 185 15.04 -3.13 1.99
N ASN A 186 15.05 -3.32 0.66
CA ASN A 186 15.48 -2.32 -0.31
C ASN A 186 14.41 -1.97 -1.36
N ASN A 187 13.17 -2.42 -1.13
CA ASN A 187 12.09 -2.27 -2.10
C ASN A 187 10.77 -1.90 -1.40
N PRO A 188 10.55 -0.61 -1.12
CA PRO A 188 9.33 -0.15 -0.45
C PRO A 188 8.06 -0.60 -1.19
N GLY A 189 7.07 -1.10 -0.46
CA GLY A 189 5.86 -1.74 -0.99
C GLY A 189 6.03 -3.20 -1.45
N GLY A 190 7.25 -3.74 -1.38
CA GLY A 190 7.55 -5.14 -1.57
C GLY A 190 7.51 -5.93 -0.26
N TYR A 191 7.06 -7.18 -0.33
CA TYR A 191 6.95 -8.07 0.81
C TYR A 191 7.55 -9.44 0.50
N VAL A 192 8.17 -10.03 1.50
CA VAL A 192 8.77 -11.35 1.43
C VAL A 192 7.92 -12.32 2.24
N ILE A 193 7.59 -13.46 1.63
CA ILE A 193 6.82 -14.52 2.29
C ILE A 193 7.82 -15.51 2.89
N GLN A 194 7.95 -15.48 4.21
CA GLN A 194 8.90 -16.28 4.96
C GLN A 194 8.20 -17.45 5.64
N SER A 195 8.77 -18.65 5.55
CA SER A 195 8.24 -19.81 6.30
C SER A 195 8.75 -19.80 7.73
N GLU A 196 7.87 -20.04 8.70
CA GLU A 196 8.23 -20.22 10.12
C GLU A 196 8.52 -21.70 10.48
N SER A 197 8.49 -22.58 9.47
CA SER A 197 8.69 -24.04 9.64
C SER A 197 9.85 -24.58 8.83
N TYR A 198 10.22 -23.94 7.71
CA TYR A 198 11.34 -24.37 6.89
C TYR A 198 12.56 -23.53 7.21
N ILE A 199 13.45 -24.13 8.01
CA ILE A 199 14.61 -23.46 8.59
C ILE A 199 15.88 -24.09 8.03
N GLY A 200 16.80 -23.24 7.59
CA GLY A 200 18.13 -23.62 7.13
C GLY A 200 19.19 -23.23 8.15
N GLN A 201 20.35 -23.86 8.00
CA GLN A 201 21.57 -23.49 8.71
C GLN A 201 22.68 -23.30 7.68
N GLY A 202 23.34 -22.15 7.70
CA GLY A 202 24.46 -21.86 6.81
C GLY A 202 25.79 -22.33 7.39
N SER A 203 26.89 -21.87 6.77
CA SER A 203 28.24 -22.36 7.09
C SER A 203 28.75 -21.92 8.45
N ASP A 204 28.23 -20.82 9.01
CA ASP A 204 28.75 -20.23 10.25
C ASP A 204 28.12 -20.85 11.51
N GLY A 205 27.51 -22.03 11.36
CA GLY A 205 27.09 -22.87 12.47
C GLY A 205 25.91 -22.27 13.26
N TRP A 206 25.98 -22.29 14.60
CA TRP A 206 24.84 -21.97 15.46
C TRP A 206 24.29 -20.54 15.29
N TRP A 207 25.12 -19.58 14.88
CA TRP A 207 24.71 -18.18 14.69
C TRP A 207 24.06 -17.90 13.33
N ASP A 208 24.19 -18.84 12.40
CA ASP A 208 23.74 -18.72 11.01
C ASP A 208 22.59 -19.67 10.74
N VAL A 209 21.49 -19.41 11.45
CA VAL A 209 20.20 -20.08 11.26
C VAL A 209 19.26 -19.07 10.64
N PHE A 210 18.55 -19.47 9.59
CA PHE A 210 17.65 -18.59 8.84
C PHE A 210 16.36 -19.31 8.44
N ASN A 211 15.27 -18.55 8.34
CA ASN A 211 14.04 -19.03 7.72
C ASN A 211 14.16 -18.91 6.20
N TYR A 212 13.71 -19.93 5.49
CA TYR A 212 13.60 -19.89 4.03
C TYR A 212 12.44 -18.98 3.59
N VAL A 213 12.62 -18.31 2.45
CA VAL A 213 11.60 -17.46 1.84
C VAL A 213 11.16 -18.02 0.49
N VAL A 214 9.94 -17.69 0.09
CA VAL A 214 9.39 -18.09 -1.22
C VAL A 214 10.19 -17.41 -2.34
N GLU A 215 10.66 -18.17 -3.32
CA GLU A 215 11.37 -17.68 -4.51
C GLU A 215 10.74 -18.23 -5.79
N VAL A 216 10.53 -17.38 -6.78
CA VAL A 216 10.18 -17.78 -8.15
C VAL A 216 11.43 -18.32 -8.86
N GLN A 217 11.37 -19.55 -9.35
CA GLN A 217 12.46 -20.29 -9.99
C GLN A 217 12.05 -20.72 -11.41
N GLY A 218 12.03 -19.75 -12.33
CA GLY A 218 11.46 -19.94 -13.66
C GLY A 218 9.93 -19.99 -13.61
N SER A 219 9.31 -21.08 -14.07
CA SER A 219 7.86 -21.30 -13.93
C SER A 219 7.46 -21.92 -12.59
N ASN A 220 8.42 -22.47 -11.84
CA ASN A 220 8.18 -23.07 -10.52
C ASN A 220 8.32 -22.04 -9.40
N VAL A 221 7.79 -22.39 -8.23
CA VAL A 221 7.94 -21.61 -7.00
C VAL A 221 8.49 -22.55 -5.93
N GLY A 222 9.60 -22.15 -5.35
CA GLY A 222 10.35 -22.90 -4.36
C GLY A 222 10.80 -22.01 -3.23
N TYR A 223 11.97 -22.31 -2.67
CA TYR A 223 12.51 -21.59 -1.53
C TYR A 223 14.01 -21.35 -1.65
N SER A 224 14.48 -20.29 -1.01
CA SER A 224 15.89 -19.97 -0.84
C SER A 224 16.09 -19.06 0.38
N GLN A 225 17.34 -18.81 0.77
CA GLN A 225 17.66 -17.81 1.77
C GLN A 225 17.38 -16.41 1.20
N TYR A 226 16.74 -15.52 1.98
CA TYR A 226 16.47 -14.17 1.51
C TYR A 226 17.76 -13.44 1.17
N SER A 227 17.87 -12.99 -0.07
CA SER A 227 19.03 -12.31 -0.61
C SER A 227 18.62 -11.10 -1.46
N GLN A 228 17.43 -10.54 -1.21
CA GLN A 228 16.90 -9.32 -1.85
C GLN A 228 16.77 -9.44 -3.38
N LYS A 229 16.50 -10.65 -3.87
CA LYS A 229 16.20 -10.85 -5.30
C LYS A 229 14.77 -10.40 -5.59
N ALA A 230 14.55 -9.86 -6.79
CA ALA A 230 13.19 -9.51 -7.24
C ALA A 230 12.24 -10.72 -7.22
N GLU A 231 12.78 -11.92 -7.44
CA GLU A 231 12.08 -13.20 -7.42
C GLU A 231 11.59 -13.64 -6.02
N GLN A 232 12.04 -12.96 -4.97
CA GLN A 232 11.64 -13.21 -3.57
C GLN A 232 10.68 -12.16 -3.02
N GLU A 233 10.37 -11.12 -3.80
CA GLU A 233 9.65 -9.94 -3.32
C GLU A 233 8.35 -9.73 -4.10
N PHE A 234 7.26 -9.57 -3.36
CA PHE A 234 5.91 -9.55 -3.90
C PHE A 234 5.17 -8.28 -3.49
N THR A 235 4.44 -7.69 -4.43
CA THR A 235 3.42 -6.68 -4.14
C THR A 235 2.14 -7.39 -3.71
N ILE A 236 1.58 -6.99 -2.57
CA ILE A 236 0.25 -7.42 -2.10
C ILE A 236 -0.78 -6.41 -2.63
N THR A 237 -1.75 -6.86 -3.42
CA THR A 237 -2.84 -6.02 -3.94
C THR A 237 -4.19 -6.63 -3.58
N PRO A 238 -4.91 -6.08 -2.58
CA PRO A 238 -6.28 -6.46 -2.28
C PRO A 238 -7.22 -6.22 -3.46
N ASP A 239 -8.18 -7.11 -3.66
CA ASP A 239 -9.23 -6.97 -4.70
C ASP A 239 -10.27 -5.91 -4.32
N ALA A 240 -10.53 -5.77 -3.02
CA ALA A 240 -11.57 -4.90 -2.51
C ALA A 240 -11.12 -3.44 -2.61
N PRO A 241 -11.95 -2.54 -3.21
CA PRO A 241 -11.67 -1.12 -3.17
C PRO A 241 -11.91 -0.57 -1.77
N PHE A 242 -10.99 0.26 -1.28
CA PHE A 242 -11.13 1.01 -0.04
C PHE A 242 -11.41 2.47 -0.37
N THR A 243 -12.33 3.10 0.34
CA THR A 243 -12.67 4.51 0.14
C THR A 243 -11.96 5.40 1.13
N LEU A 244 -11.51 6.58 0.69
CA LEU A 244 -10.92 7.57 1.60
C LEU A 244 -11.93 8.03 2.65
N LYS A 245 -11.58 7.86 3.92
CA LYS A 245 -12.36 8.33 5.07
C LYS A 245 -11.93 9.71 5.55
N LYS A 246 -10.62 9.91 5.70
CA LYS A 246 -10.02 11.17 6.17
C LYS A 246 -8.53 11.25 5.82
N LEU A 247 -7.98 12.46 5.89
CA LEU A 247 -6.55 12.72 5.81
C LEU A 247 -6.15 13.63 6.97
N GLU A 248 -5.09 13.27 7.69
CA GLU A 248 -4.58 14.01 8.84
C GLU A 248 -3.09 14.31 8.66
N PHE A 249 -2.68 15.54 8.94
CA PHE A 249 -1.26 15.90 9.05
C PHE A 249 -0.80 15.62 10.48
N ILE A 250 0.28 14.86 10.65
CA ILE A 250 0.50 14.15 11.92
C ILE A 250 1.68 14.66 12.76
N ASN A 251 2.64 15.39 12.19
CA ASN A 251 3.84 15.78 12.93
C ASN A 251 4.40 17.13 12.48
N PRO A 252 4.27 18.20 13.30
CA PRO A 252 4.83 19.50 12.94
C PRO A 252 6.36 19.49 12.97
N TYR A 253 6.98 18.58 13.73
CA TYR A 253 8.44 18.44 13.81
C TYR A 253 9.04 17.73 12.59
N SER A 254 8.26 16.97 11.81
CA SER A 254 8.72 16.44 10.53
C SER A 254 8.52 17.41 9.37
N ALA A 255 7.88 18.55 9.63
CA ALA A 255 7.64 19.54 8.62
C ALA A 255 8.92 20.30 8.25
N THR A 256 9.06 20.61 6.97
CA THR A 256 10.05 21.54 6.46
C THR A 256 9.32 22.79 6.00
N VAL A 257 9.69 23.95 6.55
CA VAL A 257 9.12 25.24 6.18
C VAL A 257 10.26 26.14 5.72
N VAL A 258 10.28 26.48 4.43
CA VAL A 258 11.32 27.32 3.82
C VAL A 258 10.69 28.61 3.33
N GLN A 259 11.05 29.73 3.95
CA GLN A 259 10.61 31.04 3.49
C GLN A 259 11.21 31.35 2.12
N ARG A 260 10.36 31.84 1.22
CA ARG A 260 10.73 32.36 -0.11
C ARG A 260 10.61 33.88 -0.14
N GLU A 261 10.94 34.47 -1.28
CA GLU A 261 10.71 35.88 -1.51
C GLU A 261 9.23 36.23 -1.34
N ASN A 262 8.98 37.38 -0.72
CA ASN A 262 7.61 37.86 -0.53
C ASN A 262 6.97 38.19 -1.88
N ILE A 263 5.67 37.94 -1.98
CA ILE A 263 4.89 38.32 -3.15
C ILE A 263 4.38 39.74 -2.96
N SER A 264 4.86 40.67 -3.78
CA SER A 264 4.38 42.05 -3.78
C SER A 264 3.18 42.26 -4.71
N ILE A 265 2.28 43.15 -4.30
CA ILE A 265 1.16 43.66 -5.07
C ILE A 265 1.13 45.18 -4.88
N GLN A 266 1.20 45.92 -5.99
CA GLN A 266 1.13 47.38 -5.96
C GLN A 266 -0.26 47.85 -6.36
N GLN A 267 -0.78 48.85 -5.65
CA GLN A 267 -2.03 49.53 -5.94
C GLN A 267 -1.84 51.03 -5.77
N ALA A 268 -2.63 51.83 -6.48
CA ALA A 268 -2.57 53.27 -6.39
C ALA A 268 -3.96 53.89 -6.44
N THR A 269 -4.12 55.03 -5.78
CA THR A 269 -5.28 55.90 -5.92
C THR A 269 -4.83 57.35 -6.01
N THR A 270 -5.60 58.16 -6.71
CA THR A 270 -5.29 59.57 -6.93
C THR A 270 -6.43 60.43 -6.41
N ASN A 271 -6.09 61.42 -5.58
CA ASN A 271 -7.00 62.46 -5.16
C ASN A 271 -6.68 63.76 -5.92
N VAL A 272 -7.46 64.04 -6.97
CA VAL A 272 -7.34 65.25 -7.77
C VAL A 272 -8.05 66.46 -7.14
N SER A 273 -8.84 66.25 -6.09
CA SER A 273 -9.62 67.29 -5.44
C SER A 273 -8.78 68.08 -4.42
N PHE A 274 -9.34 69.19 -3.95
CA PHE A 274 -8.77 70.00 -2.86
C PHE A 274 -9.28 69.58 -1.46
N GLN A 275 -10.02 68.47 -1.37
CA GLN A 275 -10.51 67.89 -0.11
C GLN A 275 -9.92 66.49 0.08
N GLU A 276 -9.89 65.98 1.32
CA GLU A 276 -9.45 64.61 1.59
C GLU A 276 -10.39 63.59 0.92
N LYS A 277 -9.82 62.52 0.38
CA LYS A 277 -10.56 61.41 -0.23
C LYS A 277 -10.31 60.13 0.57
N ARG A 278 -11.38 59.43 0.98
CA ARG A 278 -11.29 58.06 1.49
C ARG A 278 -11.43 57.05 0.36
N ASP A 279 -10.65 55.98 0.43
CA ASP A 279 -10.66 54.90 -0.57
C ASP A 279 -10.31 53.56 0.07
N ASN A 280 -10.64 52.45 -0.60
CA ASN A 280 -10.29 51.10 -0.18
C ASN A 280 -9.38 50.48 -1.23
N LEU A 281 -8.07 50.41 -0.94
CA LEU A 281 -7.12 49.77 -1.82
C LEU A 281 -7.22 48.25 -1.68
N LYS A 282 -7.59 47.58 -2.77
CA LYS A 282 -7.73 46.12 -2.85
C LYS A 282 -6.53 45.50 -3.55
N PHE A 283 -5.77 44.71 -2.81
CA PHE A 283 -4.61 43.98 -3.30
C PHE A 283 -5.05 42.57 -3.63
N ILE A 284 -5.23 42.29 -4.93
CA ILE A 284 -5.72 41.00 -5.42
C ILE A 284 -4.68 40.43 -6.39
N LYS A 285 -4.27 39.19 -6.18
CA LYS A 285 -3.39 38.48 -7.11
C LYS A 285 -3.70 37.00 -7.12
N GLU A 286 -3.89 36.46 -8.32
CA GLU A 286 -4.01 35.02 -8.51
C GLU A 286 -2.62 34.39 -8.60
N MET A 287 -2.43 33.31 -7.87
CA MET A 287 -1.24 32.47 -7.86
C MET A 287 -1.58 31.08 -8.38
N LYS A 288 -0.63 30.49 -9.09
CA LYS A 288 -0.69 29.11 -9.58
C LYS A 288 0.50 28.38 -9.00
N ASP A 289 0.24 27.46 -8.08
CA ASP A 289 1.29 26.67 -7.43
C ASP A 289 0.96 25.19 -7.48
N ASN A 290 1.96 24.37 -7.19
CA ASN A 290 1.79 22.93 -7.18
C ASN A 290 1.52 22.44 -5.76
N SER A 291 0.57 21.52 -5.64
CA SER A 291 0.31 20.68 -4.48
C SER A 291 0.56 19.23 -4.87
N TYR A 292 1.22 18.48 -4.01
CA TYR A 292 1.59 17.09 -4.29
C TYR A 292 1.52 16.24 -3.03
N PHE A 293 0.79 15.13 -3.11
CA PHE A 293 0.77 14.08 -2.10
C PHE A 293 1.63 12.93 -2.61
N GLU A 294 2.75 12.69 -1.94
CA GLU A 294 3.56 11.49 -2.13
C GLU A 294 3.10 10.46 -1.09
N GLU A 295 2.64 9.30 -1.53
CA GLU A 295 2.30 8.18 -0.64
C GLU A 295 3.55 7.31 -0.44
N GLU A 296 3.80 6.90 0.80
CA GLU A 296 4.82 5.88 1.09
C GLU A 296 4.35 4.54 0.55
N LYS A 297 5.24 3.81 -0.14
CA LYS A 297 4.87 2.53 -0.73
C LYS A 297 4.64 1.48 0.37
N GLY A 298 3.43 0.93 0.40
CA GLY A 298 3.04 -0.20 1.26
C GLY A 298 2.18 -1.22 0.50
N ILE A 299 1.19 -1.81 1.18
CA ILE A 299 0.18 -2.65 0.54
C ILE A 299 -0.50 -1.83 -0.55
N ALA A 300 -0.61 -2.38 -1.76
CA ALA A 300 -1.16 -1.68 -2.91
C ALA A 300 -2.69 -1.66 -2.86
N PHE A 301 -3.25 -0.83 -1.99
CA PHE A 301 -4.68 -0.62 -1.88
C PHE A 301 -5.24 0.04 -3.14
N GLN A 302 -6.42 -0.40 -3.57
CA GLN A 302 -7.18 0.27 -4.60
C GLN A 302 -8.04 1.34 -3.95
N VAL A 303 -7.67 2.61 -4.12
CA VAL A 303 -8.41 3.75 -3.59
C VAL A 303 -9.03 4.53 -4.75
N PRO A 304 -10.36 4.42 -4.97
CA PRO A 304 -11.04 5.23 -5.98
C PRO A 304 -10.91 6.73 -5.68
N ALA A 305 -11.07 7.56 -6.71
CA ALA A 305 -11.13 9.00 -6.53
C ALA A 305 -12.25 9.37 -5.53
N SER A 306 -11.91 10.24 -4.59
CA SER A 306 -12.84 10.71 -3.55
C SER A 306 -13.21 12.16 -3.79
N ASP A 307 -14.47 12.50 -3.49
CA ASP A 307 -14.95 13.88 -3.44
C ASP A 307 -14.76 14.53 -2.07
N LEU A 308 -14.15 13.82 -1.12
CA LEU A 308 -13.83 14.38 0.19
C LEU A 308 -12.82 15.52 0.05
N GLU A 309 -13.22 16.70 0.49
CA GLU A 309 -12.38 17.90 0.56
C GLU A 309 -11.93 18.16 1.99
N PHE A 310 -10.69 18.62 2.13
CA PHE A 310 -10.10 19.01 3.41
C PHE A 310 -9.29 20.30 3.24
N ALA A 311 -9.02 20.96 4.36
CA ALA A 311 -8.16 22.14 4.38
C ALA A 311 -6.69 21.70 4.52
N LEU A 312 -5.81 22.40 3.80
CA LEU A 312 -4.36 22.23 3.93
C LEU A 312 -3.83 22.91 5.20
N PRO A 313 -2.62 22.55 5.67
CA PRO A 313 -1.95 23.27 6.75
C PRO A 313 -1.73 24.75 6.37
N THR A 314 -1.53 25.59 7.38
CA THR A 314 -1.08 26.98 7.20
C THR A 314 0.29 27.19 7.84
N VAL A 315 0.85 28.38 7.66
CA VAL A 315 2.05 28.82 8.38
C VAL A 315 1.68 30.03 9.23
N THR A 316 2.16 30.08 10.46
CA THR A 316 2.09 31.25 11.33
C THR A 316 3.47 31.53 11.90
N LEU A 317 3.97 32.75 11.71
CA LEU A 317 5.29 33.21 12.17
C LEU A 317 6.46 32.31 11.72
N GLY A 318 6.31 31.63 10.59
CA GLY A 318 7.32 30.71 10.05
C GLY A 318 7.23 29.27 10.59
N GLU A 319 6.28 28.99 11.49
CA GLU A 319 5.98 27.64 11.98
C GLU A 319 4.74 27.08 11.28
N ILE A 320 4.70 25.76 11.07
CA ILE A 320 3.54 25.12 10.44
C ILE A 320 2.42 24.93 11.46
N ASP A 321 1.19 25.27 11.04
CA ASP A 321 -0.03 24.95 11.77
C ASP A 321 -0.76 23.82 11.04
N LEU A 322 -0.74 22.63 11.63
CA LEU A 322 -1.37 21.44 11.05
C LEU A 322 -2.90 21.49 11.11
N VAL A 323 -3.45 22.23 12.09
CA VAL A 323 -4.88 22.45 12.24
C VAL A 323 -5.22 23.79 11.59
N PRO A 324 -5.71 23.79 10.35
CA PRO A 324 -6.10 25.02 9.68
C PRO A 324 -7.19 25.73 10.47
N ASN A 325 -7.06 27.05 10.60
CA ASN A 325 -8.14 27.89 11.11
C ASN A 325 -9.30 27.96 10.11
N ASN A 326 -10.45 28.48 10.55
CA ASN A 326 -11.66 28.61 9.74
C ASN A 326 -11.56 29.53 8.51
N LYS A 327 -10.41 30.20 8.29
CA LYS A 327 -10.15 31.04 7.10
C LYS A 327 -9.50 30.25 5.97
N VAL A 328 -8.93 29.08 6.25
CA VAL A 328 -8.36 28.22 5.21
C VAL A 328 -9.50 27.49 4.50
N PRO A 329 -9.59 27.57 3.16
CA PRO A 329 -10.64 26.90 2.41
C PRO A 329 -10.50 25.37 2.52
N VAL A 330 -11.66 24.71 2.61
CA VAL A 330 -11.80 23.26 2.50
C VAL A 330 -12.08 22.96 1.03
N ASP A 331 -11.02 22.89 0.22
CA ASP A 331 -11.10 22.80 -1.24
C ASP A 331 -10.09 21.80 -1.84
N THR A 332 -9.36 21.08 -1.00
CA THR A 332 -8.30 20.18 -1.44
C THR A 332 -8.77 18.73 -1.41
N LYS A 333 -8.57 18.03 -2.52
CA LYS A 333 -8.84 16.59 -2.65
C LYS A 333 -7.54 15.78 -2.53
N TYR A 334 -7.66 14.56 -2.02
CA TYR A 334 -6.55 13.62 -1.93
C TYR A 334 -6.39 12.87 -3.25
N GLU A 335 -5.28 13.11 -3.92
CA GLU A 335 -4.92 12.48 -5.20
C GLU A 335 -3.42 12.14 -5.20
N PRO A 336 -3.04 11.01 -4.60
CA PRO A 336 -1.63 10.66 -4.43
C PRO A 336 -0.95 10.41 -5.78
N GLY A 337 0.32 10.81 -5.89
CA GLY A 337 1.14 10.63 -7.09
C GLY A 337 0.81 11.60 -8.24
N ILE A 338 -0.18 12.48 -8.08
CA ILE A 338 -0.55 13.49 -9.09
C ILE A 338 -0.15 14.88 -8.58
N ARG A 339 0.69 15.57 -9.35
CA ARG A 339 1.03 16.96 -9.06
C ARG A 339 -0.09 17.86 -9.61
N ARG A 340 -0.82 18.53 -8.70
CA ARG A 340 -1.93 19.41 -9.05
C ARG A 340 -1.51 20.87 -9.02
N THR A 341 -1.89 21.61 -10.06
CA THR A 341 -1.85 23.07 -10.01
C THR A 341 -3.07 23.58 -9.26
N VAL A 342 -2.84 24.25 -8.14
CA VAL A 342 -3.86 24.87 -7.30
C VAL A 342 -3.87 26.37 -7.59
N LEU A 343 -5.07 26.90 -7.85
CA LEU A 343 -5.31 28.34 -7.95
C LEU A 343 -5.54 28.90 -6.55
N ARG A 344 -4.75 29.91 -6.17
CA ARG A 344 -4.91 30.63 -4.90
C ARG A 344 -5.11 32.11 -5.19
N THR A 345 -6.14 32.71 -4.61
CA THR A 345 -6.36 34.16 -4.69
C THR A 345 -5.83 34.81 -3.43
N LEU A 346 -4.77 35.61 -3.55
CA LEU A 346 -4.29 36.48 -2.49
C LEU A 346 -5.19 37.71 -2.44
N TYR A 347 -5.66 38.06 -1.24
CA TYR A 347 -6.55 39.20 -1.04
C TYR A 347 -6.21 39.96 0.24
N LYS A 348 -6.06 41.28 0.11
CA LYS A 348 -5.99 42.22 1.23
C LYS A 348 -6.74 43.50 0.87
N GLU A 349 -7.45 44.06 1.84
CA GLU A 349 -8.05 45.39 1.70
C GLU A 349 -7.48 46.32 2.76
N ILE A 350 -7.05 47.51 2.34
CA ILE A 350 -6.51 48.56 3.21
C ILE A 350 -7.31 49.85 2.98
N PRO A 351 -8.12 50.27 3.96
CA PRO A 351 -8.74 51.59 3.99
C PRO A 351 -7.69 52.69 4.08
N VAL A 352 -7.76 53.69 3.21
CA VAL A 352 -6.82 54.82 3.15
C VAL A 352 -7.55 56.17 3.13
N ALA A 353 -6.93 57.18 3.73
CA ALA A 353 -7.32 58.58 3.61
C ALA A 353 -6.21 59.35 2.88
N VAL A 354 -6.53 59.87 1.70
CA VAL A 354 -5.57 60.45 0.77
C VAL A 354 -5.70 61.96 0.76
N LYS A 355 -4.60 62.64 1.04
CA LYS A 355 -4.50 64.11 1.08
C LYS A 355 -5.00 64.73 -0.24
N PRO A 356 -5.50 65.98 -0.19
CA PRO A 356 -5.77 66.76 -1.38
C PRO A 356 -4.59 66.74 -2.35
N ARG A 357 -4.89 66.75 -3.66
CA ARG A 357 -3.88 66.90 -4.72
C ARG A 357 -2.71 65.92 -4.60
N THR A 358 -2.97 64.66 -4.26
CA THR A 358 -1.94 63.65 -4.02
C THR A 358 -2.29 62.32 -4.70
N LYS A 359 -1.27 61.69 -5.31
CA LYS A 359 -1.31 60.28 -5.72
C LYS A 359 -0.63 59.44 -4.64
N LEU A 360 -1.35 58.47 -4.10
CA LEU A 360 -0.82 57.49 -3.16
C LEU A 360 -0.61 56.17 -3.90
N THR A 361 0.57 55.60 -3.78
CA THR A 361 0.89 54.25 -4.24
C THR A 361 1.30 53.41 -3.04
N LEU A 362 0.69 52.25 -2.86
CA LEU A 362 1.03 51.28 -1.83
C LEU A 362 1.51 49.98 -2.46
N THR A 363 2.56 49.41 -1.89
CA THR A 363 3.05 48.07 -2.22
C THR A 363 2.86 47.18 -1.00
N TYR A 364 1.91 46.24 -1.10
CA TYR A 364 1.64 45.24 -0.08
C TYR A 364 2.40 43.94 -0.36
N TYR A 365 2.70 43.18 0.67
CA TYR A 365 3.48 41.95 0.57
C TYR A 365 2.77 40.80 1.28
N PHE A 366 2.77 39.63 0.65
CA PHE A 366 2.45 38.35 1.29
C PHE A 366 3.73 37.56 1.48
N LYS A 367 3.90 36.90 2.63
CA LYS A 367 5.00 35.94 2.78
C LYS A 367 4.65 34.66 2.04
N ALA A 368 5.66 34.03 1.45
CA ALA A 368 5.52 32.76 0.75
C ALA A 368 6.43 31.70 1.39
N TYR A 369 5.92 30.49 1.55
CA TYR A 369 6.63 29.38 2.15
C TYR A 369 6.49 28.13 1.29
N ASP A 370 7.61 27.48 0.98
CA ASP A 370 7.58 26.10 0.52
C ASP A 370 7.49 25.20 1.76
N VAL A 371 6.46 24.36 1.78
CA VAL A 371 6.15 23.52 2.92
C VAL A 371 6.10 22.08 2.50
N SER A 372 6.62 21.20 3.35
CA SER A 372 6.44 19.77 3.22
C SER A 372 6.22 19.15 4.59
N VAL A 373 5.23 18.27 4.74
CA VAL A 373 4.85 17.67 6.03
C VAL A 373 4.22 16.30 5.84
N ASP A 374 4.41 15.43 6.82
CA ASP A 374 3.86 14.07 6.77
C ASP A 374 2.37 14.05 7.07
N TYR A 375 1.66 13.16 6.38
CA TYR A 375 0.24 12.91 6.55
C TYR A 375 -0.04 11.42 6.67
N VAL A 376 -1.24 11.10 7.13
CA VAL A 376 -1.81 9.75 7.09
C VAL A 376 -3.21 9.85 6.51
N ALA A 377 -3.42 9.21 5.36
CA ALA A 377 -4.74 8.99 4.81
C ALA A 377 -5.33 7.71 5.41
N THR A 378 -6.49 7.83 6.07
CA THR A 378 -7.26 6.67 6.55
C THR A 378 -8.25 6.29 5.48
N ILE A 379 -8.22 5.03 5.06
CA ILE A 379 -9.15 4.45 4.09
C ILE A 379 -9.98 3.38 4.80
N GLU A 380 -11.20 3.14 4.32
CA GLU A 380 -12.09 2.16 4.92
C GLU A 380 -12.77 1.27 3.88
N TYR A 381 -13.11 0.06 4.32
CA TYR A 381 -13.88 -0.91 3.56
C TYR A 381 -14.99 -1.47 4.46
N PHE A 382 -16.22 -1.48 3.95
CA PHE A 382 -17.33 -2.14 4.63
C PHE A 382 -17.39 -3.61 4.22
N ASN A 383 -17.11 -4.50 5.16
CA ASN A 383 -17.27 -5.93 4.95
C ASN A 383 -18.74 -6.34 5.15
N GLU A 384 -19.41 -6.64 4.04
CA GLU A 384 -20.81 -7.08 4.04
C GLU A 384 -21.07 -8.39 4.78
N LYS A 385 -20.12 -9.32 4.78
CA LYS A 385 -20.25 -10.63 5.42
C LYS A 385 -20.23 -10.51 6.94
N ASP A 386 -19.32 -9.70 7.47
CA ASP A 386 -19.10 -9.56 8.92
C ASP A 386 -19.82 -8.33 9.51
N LYS A 387 -20.42 -7.48 8.65
CA LYS A 387 -21.05 -6.19 9.00
C LYS A 387 -20.10 -5.29 9.80
N GLU A 388 -18.86 -5.21 9.34
CA GLU A 388 -17.76 -4.54 10.01
C GLU A 388 -17.13 -3.50 9.07
N ILE A 389 -16.78 -2.32 9.61
CA ILE A 389 -15.92 -1.35 8.94
C ILE A 389 -14.47 -1.70 9.27
N ARG A 390 -13.65 -1.87 8.23
CA ARG A 390 -12.22 -2.14 8.37
C ARG A 390 -11.44 -0.96 7.85
N GLU A 391 -10.53 -0.44 8.67
CA GLU A 391 -9.72 0.72 8.34
C GLU A 391 -8.28 0.32 8.03
N ALA A 392 -7.67 1.00 7.06
CA ALA A 392 -6.25 0.93 6.76
C ALA A 392 -5.68 2.35 6.67
N LYS A 393 -4.36 2.47 6.79
CA LYS A 393 -3.63 3.72 6.85
C LYS A 393 -2.56 3.78 5.76
N LEU A 394 -2.55 4.89 5.03
CA LEU A 394 -1.62 5.20 3.96
C LEU A 394 -0.79 6.42 4.40
N PRO A 395 0.41 6.22 4.95
CA PRO A 395 1.30 7.31 5.30
C PRO A 395 1.88 7.95 4.04
N GLY A 396 2.27 9.21 4.15
CA GLY A 396 2.89 9.91 3.05
C GLY A 396 3.40 11.28 3.43
N ARG A 397 3.93 11.99 2.45
CA ARG A 397 4.41 13.36 2.60
C ARG A 397 3.75 14.28 1.60
N TRP A 398 3.13 15.34 2.11
CA TRP A 398 2.58 16.40 1.28
C TRP A 398 3.64 17.47 1.05
N SER A 399 3.58 18.13 -0.10
CA SER A 399 4.38 19.32 -0.40
C SER A 399 3.58 20.34 -1.20
N GLY A 400 3.81 21.63 -0.90
CA GLY A 400 3.16 22.72 -1.60
C GLY A 400 3.69 24.08 -1.20
N ARG A 401 3.08 25.13 -1.77
CA ARG A 401 3.37 26.52 -1.42
C ARG A 401 2.21 27.14 -0.66
N ILE A 402 2.53 27.80 0.45
CA ILE A 402 1.58 28.51 1.31
C ILE A 402 1.90 30.00 1.30
N TYR A 403 0.85 30.83 1.21
CA TYR A 403 0.94 32.28 1.29
C TYR A 403 0.22 32.79 2.52
N VAL A 404 0.85 33.70 3.26
CA VAL A 404 0.29 34.19 4.53
C VAL A 404 0.31 35.71 4.60
N ASP A 405 -0.76 36.22 5.21
CA ASP A 405 -1.01 37.64 5.40
C ASP A 405 -0.46 38.12 6.76
N GLU A 406 0.87 38.24 6.86
CA GLU A 406 1.56 38.57 8.12
C GLU A 406 2.27 39.93 8.12
N ILE A 407 2.30 40.63 6.98
CA ILE A 407 3.11 41.84 6.84
C ILE A 407 2.29 43.06 7.23
N ALA A 408 2.67 43.66 8.36
CA ALA A 408 2.00 44.82 8.91
C ALA A 408 2.56 46.17 8.40
N GLU A 409 3.59 46.17 7.56
CA GLU A 409 4.30 47.38 7.12
C GLU A 409 4.50 47.42 5.60
N PRO A 410 3.45 47.74 4.80
CA PRO A 410 3.61 48.04 3.38
C PRO A 410 4.51 49.26 3.12
N ASP A 411 5.10 49.27 1.93
CA ASP A 411 5.79 50.45 1.42
C ASP A 411 4.78 51.42 0.79
N TYR A 412 5.02 52.73 0.94
CA TYR A 412 4.21 53.77 0.30
C TYR A 412 5.06 54.77 -0.48
N GLU A 413 4.43 55.38 -1.47
CA GLU A 413 4.90 56.58 -2.17
C GLU A 413 3.74 57.57 -2.30
N GLU A 414 3.89 58.75 -1.72
CA GLU A 414 3.01 59.90 -1.95
C GLU A 414 3.65 60.83 -2.98
N VAL A 415 2.91 61.23 -4.01
CA VAL A 415 3.33 62.25 -4.98
C VAL A 415 2.34 63.39 -4.97
N ASN A 416 2.81 64.59 -4.63
CA ASN A 416 1.98 65.80 -4.72
C ASN A 416 1.81 66.21 -6.18
N LEU A 417 0.57 66.36 -6.63
CA LEU A 417 0.23 66.60 -8.04
C LEU A 417 0.65 67.98 -8.53
N ASP A 418 0.76 68.96 -7.63
CA ASP A 418 1.06 70.35 -7.99
C ASP A 418 2.57 70.62 -8.00
N THR A 419 3.31 70.00 -7.09
CA THR A 419 4.77 70.22 -6.92
C THR A 419 5.64 69.10 -7.48
N GLN A 420 5.05 67.95 -7.82
CA GLN A 420 5.74 66.73 -8.27
C GLN A 420 6.77 66.17 -7.26
N ARG A 421 6.75 66.65 -6.01
CA ARG A 421 7.59 66.09 -4.94
C ARG A 421 7.03 64.75 -4.48
N SER A 422 7.93 63.79 -4.26
CA SER A 422 7.59 62.47 -3.71
C SER A 422 8.13 62.25 -2.30
N ALA A 423 7.35 61.54 -1.49
CA ALA A 423 7.74 61.02 -0.19
C ALA A 423 7.56 59.51 -0.18
N LYS A 424 8.55 58.77 0.34
CA LYS A 424 8.56 57.31 0.40
C LYS A 424 8.82 56.83 1.81
N GLY A 425 8.22 55.72 2.20
CA GLY A 425 8.45 55.13 3.50
C GLY A 425 7.68 53.83 3.72
N LYS A 426 7.57 53.43 4.99
CA LYS A 426 6.75 52.30 5.44
C LYS A 426 5.59 52.79 6.29
N ALA A 427 4.46 52.11 6.20
CA ALA A 427 3.24 52.48 6.91
C ALA A 427 2.74 51.31 7.76
N ASN A 428 2.46 51.53 9.04
CA ASN A 428 1.97 50.47 9.92
C ASN A 428 0.46 50.30 9.80
N ILE A 429 0.01 49.10 9.44
CA ILE A 429 -1.41 48.80 9.20
C ILE A 429 -2.09 47.95 10.28
N LYS A 430 -1.43 47.68 11.42
CA LYS A 430 -1.98 46.77 12.46
C LYS A 430 -3.38 47.16 12.95
N ASN A 431 -3.66 48.46 13.04
CA ASN A 431 -4.90 49.00 13.60
C ASN A 431 -5.75 49.76 12.57
N VAL A 432 -5.46 49.59 11.28
CA VAL A 432 -6.19 50.29 10.22
C VAL A 432 -7.57 49.66 10.07
N THR A 433 -8.60 50.51 10.07
CA THR A 433 -10.01 50.13 9.93
C THR A 433 -10.75 51.15 9.08
N GLN A 434 -12.00 50.88 8.72
CA GLN A 434 -12.86 51.86 8.02
C GLN A 434 -13.07 53.15 8.84
N SER A 435 -13.15 53.04 10.17
CA SER A 435 -13.28 54.18 11.08
C SER A 435 -11.96 54.90 11.35
N SER A 436 -10.84 54.20 11.20
CA SER A 436 -9.47 54.72 11.39
C SER A 436 -8.62 54.32 10.19
N PRO A 437 -8.84 54.96 9.03
CA PRO A 437 -8.12 54.63 7.80
C PRO A 437 -6.65 54.99 7.92
N LEU A 438 -5.82 54.38 7.07
CA LEU A 438 -4.42 54.70 7.02
C LEU A 438 -4.22 56.13 6.51
N THR A 439 -3.53 56.94 7.30
CA THR A 439 -3.15 58.32 7.03
C THR A 439 -1.64 58.43 6.95
N PHE A 440 -1.12 59.32 6.11
CA PHE A 440 0.31 59.53 5.86
C PHE A 440 0.74 60.95 6.22
#